data_AF-A0A1G0YXE9-F1
#
_entry.id   AF-A0A1G0YXE9-F1
#
_cell.length_a   1.000
_cell.length_b   1.000
_cell.length_c   1.000
_cell.angle_alpha   90.00
_cell.angle_beta   90.00
_cell.angle_gamma   90.00
#
_symmetry.space_group_name_H-M   'P 1'
#
loop_
_entity.id
_entity.type
_entity.pdbx_description
1 polymer ?
#
loop_
_entity_poly.entity_id
_entity_poly.type
_entity_poly.pdbx_seq_one_letter_code
_entity_poly.pdbx_strand_id
1 'polypeptide(L)'
;MSASGRDVGRILYQLTLNNRRTWKSFVPDIFLEKITYDTERRYELISTKEGVRESFLKAIGEEIEVKTYGEKMSVERFEKFSMISNFRELFISGKLRSGTPVVLCGCGKFPSLWIDVLKSHGINDIVLSDLNGGLVGNKYREYEVLSPDEAEKMMGKGFHAVCGHSSRTDTDTWKSLLRGKAYNITDLLKEVPDEKSA
;
A
#
# COMPACT_ATOMS: atom_id res chain seq x y z
N MET A 1 0.55 -39.65 -4.54
CA MET A 1 0.08 -38.45 -3.82
C MET A 1 0.05 -37.30 -4.81
N SER A 2 -1.12 -36.88 -5.26
CA SER A 2 -1.26 -35.80 -6.25
C SER A 2 -1.04 -34.44 -5.59
N ALA A 3 0.07 -33.79 -5.91
CA ALA A 3 0.35 -32.42 -5.50
C ALA A 3 -0.56 -31.45 -6.28
N SER A 4 -1.84 -31.33 -5.89
CA SER A 4 -2.79 -30.36 -6.45
C SER A 4 -2.73 -29.00 -5.72
N GLY A 5 -1.55 -28.61 -5.24
CA GLY A 5 -1.32 -27.30 -4.65
C GLY A 5 -1.11 -26.25 -5.74
N ARG A 6 -1.52 -25.01 -5.48
CA ARG A 6 -1.12 -23.87 -6.32
C ARG A 6 0.40 -23.72 -6.26
N ASP A 7 1.06 -23.65 -7.41
CA ASP A 7 2.50 -23.39 -7.49
C ASP A 7 2.79 -21.92 -7.12
N VAL A 8 3.05 -21.70 -5.83
CA VAL A 8 3.29 -20.36 -5.25
C VAL A 8 4.52 -19.71 -5.89
N GLY A 9 5.56 -20.49 -6.20
CA GLY A 9 6.76 -20.00 -6.87
C GLY A 9 6.45 -19.45 -8.25
N ARG A 10 5.74 -20.23 -9.08
CA ARG A 10 5.28 -19.78 -10.41
C ARG A 10 4.37 -18.56 -10.32
N ILE A 11 3.45 -18.51 -9.36
CA ILE A 11 2.55 -17.36 -9.16
C ILE A 11 3.35 -16.10 -8.84
N LEU A 12 4.26 -16.14 -7.86
CA LEU A 12 5.05 -14.98 -7.46
C LEU A 12 6.02 -14.52 -8.55
N TYR A 13 6.61 -15.45 -9.29
CA TYR A 13 7.41 -15.14 -10.48
C TYR A 13 6.58 -14.36 -11.52
N GLN A 14 5.39 -14.87 -11.89
CA GLN A 14 4.51 -14.21 -12.86
C GLN A 14 4.00 -12.86 -12.38
N LEU A 15 3.62 -12.75 -11.10
CA LEU A 15 3.17 -11.48 -10.53
C LEU A 15 4.28 -10.42 -10.54
N THR A 16 5.50 -10.79 -10.15
CA THR A 16 6.65 -9.88 -10.16
C THR A 16 6.95 -9.41 -11.58
N LEU A 17 7.06 -10.34 -12.53
CA LEU A 17 7.36 -10.04 -13.93
C LEU A 17 6.28 -9.17 -14.59
N ASN A 18 5.00 -9.48 -14.35
CA ASN A 18 3.88 -8.72 -14.92
C ASN A 18 3.82 -7.30 -14.37
N ASN A 19 4.02 -7.08 -13.07
CA ASN A 19 4.03 -5.73 -12.53
C ASN A 19 5.21 -4.91 -13.10
N ARG A 20 6.41 -5.49 -13.21
CA ARG A 20 7.57 -4.82 -13.84
C ARG A 20 7.27 -4.42 -15.30
N ARG A 21 6.56 -5.25 -16.05
CA ARG A 21 6.10 -4.97 -17.43
C ARG A 21 5.05 -3.86 -17.45
N THR A 22 4.05 -3.95 -16.58
CA THR A 22 2.92 -3.02 -16.55
C THR A 22 3.32 -1.62 -16.09
N TRP A 23 4.13 -1.48 -15.04
CA TRP A 23 4.42 -0.16 -14.48
C TRP A 23 5.14 0.76 -15.45
N LYS A 24 6.18 0.28 -16.14
CA LYS A 24 6.93 1.08 -17.11
C LYS A 24 6.05 1.63 -18.24
N SER A 25 5.04 0.87 -18.66
CA SER A 25 4.16 1.25 -19.77
C SER A 25 2.98 2.14 -19.34
N PHE A 26 2.49 2.01 -18.10
CA PHE A 26 1.23 2.65 -17.68
C PHE A 26 1.37 3.75 -16.62
N VAL A 27 2.45 3.78 -15.84
CA VAL A 27 2.59 4.72 -14.72
C VAL A 27 3.30 6.00 -15.17
N PRO A 28 2.82 7.21 -14.77
CA PRO A 28 3.55 8.45 -15.01
C PRO A 28 4.97 8.42 -14.45
N ASP A 29 5.93 8.97 -15.18
CA ASP A 29 7.36 8.87 -14.84
C ASP A 29 7.70 9.38 -13.43
N ILE A 30 7.01 10.45 -12.99
CA ILE A 30 7.19 11.03 -11.66
C ILE A 30 6.92 10.07 -10.50
N PHE A 31 6.19 8.96 -10.73
CA PHE A 31 5.88 7.95 -9.72
C PHE A 31 6.62 6.63 -9.93
N LEU A 32 7.25 6.43 -11.09
CA LEU A 32 7.71 5.11 -11.53
C LEU A 32 8.76 4.50 -10.61
N GLU A 33 9.71 5.30 -10.14
CA GLU A 33 10.77 4.85 -9.22
C GLU A 33 10.18 4.27 -7.93
N LYS A 34 9.28 5.03 -7.28
CA LYS A 34 8.65 4.63 -6.02
C LYS A 34 7.77 3.41 -6.19
N ILE A 35 6.99 3.36 -7.27
CA ILE A 35 6.13 2.20 -7.58
C ILE A 35 6.95 0.93 -7.84
N THR A 36 8.06 1.07 -8.56
CA THR A 36 8.95 -0.05 -8.84
C THR A 36 9.54 -0.59 -7.55
N TYR A 37 10.13 0.30 -6.73
CA TYR A 37 10.65 -0.06 -5.40
C TYR A 37 9.58 -0.73 -4.55
N ASP A 38 8.37 -0.13 -4.49
CA ASP A 38 7.32 -0.60 -3.60
C ASP A 38 6.86 -2.02 -3.96
N THR A 39 6.75 -2.26 -5.27
CA THR A 39 6.35 -3.55 -5.85
C THR A 39 7.42 -4.62 -5.62
N GLU A 40 8.67 -4.31 -5.93
CA GLU A 40 9.78 -5.26 -5.81
C GLU A 40 10.00 -5.65 -4.34
N ARG A 41 9.98 -4.67 -3.43
CA ARG A 41 10.13 -4.93 -2.00
C ARG A 41 9.01 -5.82 -1.47
N ARG A 42 7.76 -5.58 -1.87
CA ARG A 42 6.61 -6.40 -1.49
C ARG A 42 6.81 -7.86 -1.92
N TYR A 43 7.19 -8.11 -3.17
CA TYR A 43 7.34 -9.48 -3.69
C TYR A 43 8.59 -10.18 -3.15
N GLU A 44 9.66 -9.45 -2.87
CA GLU A 44 10.83 -9.99 -2.17
C GLU A 44 10.42 -10.54 -0.79
N LEU A 45 9.72 -9.73 0.00
CA LEU A 45 9.32 -10.10 1.35
C LEU A 45 8.34 -11.28 1.36
N ILE A 46 7.34 -11.24 0.47
CA ILE A 46 6.39 -12.35 0.33
C ILE A 46 7.09 -13.62 -0.13
N SER A 47 7.94 -13.57 -1.15
CA SER A 47 8.64 -14.76 -1.65
C SER A 47 9.61 -15.35 -0.63
N THR A 48 10.23 -14.53 0.21
CA THR A 48 11.09 -14.98 1.31
C THR A 48 10.27 -15.74 2.35
N LYS A 49 9.14 -15.18 2.78
CA LYS A 49 8.23 -15.81 3.75
C LYS A 49 7.65 -17.14 3.23
N GLU A 50 7.32 -17.20 1.94
CA GLU A 50 6.78 -18.41 1.31
C GLU A 50 7.87 -19.42 0.88
N GLY A 51 9.15 -19.17 1.19
CA GLY A 51 10.27 -20.09 0.90
C GLY A 51 10.61 -20.23 -0.58
N VAL A 52 10.20 -19.28 -1.43
CA VAL A 52 10.36 -19.32 -2.89
C VAL A 52 11.09 -18.08 -3.44
N ARG A 53 12.05 -17.54 -2.65
CA ARG A 53 12.84 -16.36 -3.02
C ARG A 53 13.51 -16.45 -4.38
N GLU A 54 13.96 -17.64 -4.79
CA GLU A 54 14.53 -17.88 -6.13
C GLU A 54 13.58 -17.52 -7.27
N SER A 55 12.26 -17.69 -7.08
CA SER A 55 11.26 -17.30 -8.08
C SER A 55 11.20 -15.78 -8.27
N PHE A 56 11.36 -15.02 -7.18
CA PHE A 56 11.47 -13.57 -7.24
C PHE A 56 12.77 -13.13 -7.92
N LEU A 57 13.91 -13.70 -7.52
CA LEU A 57 15.23 -13.40 -8.10
C LEU A 57 15.25 -13.66 -9.61
N LYS A 58 14.68 -14.80 -10.04
CA LYS A 58 14.50 -15.10 -11.46
C LYS A 58 13.69 -14.00 -12.16
N ALA A 59 12.53 -13.63 -11.59
CA ALA A 59 11.65 -12.63 -12.21
C ALA A 59 12.29 -11.24 -12.33
N ILE A 60 13.10 -10.80 -11.36
CA ILE A 60 13.81 -9.50 -11.43
C ILE A 60 15.00 -9.53 -12.39
N GLY A 61 15.65 -10.69 -12.52
CA GLY A 61 16.79 -10.89 -13.43
C GLY A 61 16.39 -10.99 -14.90
N GLU A 62 15.10 -11.15 -15.21
CA GLU A 62 14.65 -11.18 -16.61
C GLU A 62 14.77 -9.80 -17.26
N GLU A 63 15.36 -9.80 -18.45
CA GLU A 63 15.28 -8.70 -19.38
C GLU A 63 13.84 -8.54 -19.85
N ILE A 64 13.28 -7.35 -19.59
CA ILE A 64 11.93 -7.01 -20.03
C ILE A 64 12.07 -6.08 -21.22
N GLU A 65 11.73 -6.58 -22.39
CA GLU A 65 11.43 -5.72 -23.53
C GLU A 65 10.16 -4.93 -23.19
N VAL A 66 10.31 -3.62 -22.94
CA VAL A 66 9.18 -2.74 -22.64
C VAL A 66 8.45 -2.47 -23.95
N LYS A 67 7.45 -3.30 -24.25
CA LYS A 67 6.47 -2.96 -25.28
C LYS A 67 5.56 -1.89 -24.72
N THR A 68 5.53 -0.73 -25.36
CA THR A 68 4.59 0.34 -25.02
C THR A 68 3.19 -0.14 -25.39
N TYR A 69 2.41 -0.59 -24.41
CA TYR A 69 1.06 -1.15 -24.62
C TYR A 69 -0.04 -0.07 -24.72
N GLY A 70 0.34 1.20 -24.87
CA GLY A 70 -0.56 2.35 -24.93
C GLY A 70 0.07 3.59 -24.31
N GLU A 71 -0.74 4.64 -24.17
CA GLU A 71 -0.36 5.84 -23.43
C GLU A 71 -0.34 5.56 -21.92
N LYS A 72 0.60 6.21 -21.21
CA LYS A 72 0.61 6.21 -19.75
C LYS A 72 -0.70 6.81 -19.23
N MET A 73 -1.11 6.40 -18.04
CA MET A 73 -2.20 7.06 -17.35
C MET A 73 -1.85 8.54 -17.15
N SER A 74 -2.86 9.42 -17.17
CA SER A 74 -2.67 10.78 -16.70
C SER A 74 -2.31 10.79 -15.21
N VAL A 75 -1.63 11.85 -14.76
CA VAL A 75 -1.32 12.04 -13.33
C VAL A 75 -2.59 11.93 -12.49
N GLU A 76 -3.66 12.62 -12.87
CA GLU A 76 -4.94 12.59 -12.14
C GLU A 76 -5.51 11.16 -12.04
N ARG A 77 -5.50 10.40 -13.14
CA ARG A 77 -6.00 9.02 -13.14
C ARG A 77 -5.14 8.12 -12.25
N PHE A 78 -3.83 8.30 -12.29
CA PHE A 78 -2.93 7.55 -11.44
C PHE A 78 -3.08 7.91 -9.96
N GLU A 79 -3.25 9.18 -9.62
CA GLU A 79 -3.46 9.61 -8.23
C GLU A 79 -4.75 9.04 -7.65
N LYS A 80 -5.82 8.93 -8.45
CA LYS A 80 -7.04 8.21 -8.06
C LYS A 80 -6.79 6.71 -7.86
N PHE A 81 -6.10 6.06 -8.80
CA PHE A 81 -5.75 4.64 -8.72
C PHE A 81 -4.86 4.30 -7.52
N SER A 82 -3.93 5.18 -7.19
CA SER A 82 -2.99 5.04 -6.07
C SER A 82 -3.51 5.65 -4.77
N MET A 83 -4.71 6.23 -4.77
CA MET A 83 -5.36 6.90 -3.64
C MET A 83 -4.65 8.14 -3.09
N ILE A 84 -3.66 8.67 -3.80
CA ILE A 84 -3.03 9.94 -3.46
C ILE A 84 -4.09 11.04 -3.28
N SER A 85 -5.06 11.11 -4.20
CA SER A 85 -6.15 12.11 -4.13
C SER A 85 -6.98 11.94 -2.84
N ASN A 86 -7.28 10.70 -2.44
CA ASN A 86 -8.03 10.43 -1.22
C ASN A 86 -7.25 10.82 0.05
N PHE A 87 -5.94 10.60 0.06
CA PHE A 87 -5.09 11.06 1.17
C PHE A 87 -5.08 12.58 1.27
N ARG A 88 -4.97 13.30 0.15
CA ARG A 88 -5.06 14.77 0.13
C ARG A 88 -6.41 15.27 0.65
N GLU A 89 -7.49 14.60 0.28
CA GLU A 89 -8.85 14.97 0.71
C GLU A 89 -9.06 14.86 2.23
N LEU A 90 -8.34 13.95 2.92
CA LEU A 90 -8.37 13.90 4.39
C LEU A 90 -7.89 15.21 5.04
N PHE A 91 -6.95 15.90 4.41
CA PHE A 91 -6.44 17.18 4.90
C PHE A 91 -7.37 18.33 4.51
N ILE A 92 -7.87 18.33 3.27
CA ILE A 92 -8.83 19.35 2.77
C ILE A 92 -10.09 19.36 3.65
N SER A 93 -10.63 18.19 3.96
CA SER A 93 -11.80 18.02 4.83
C SER A 93 -11.51 18.20 6.33
N GLY A 94 -10.26 18.42 6.72
CA GLY A 94 -9.84 18.59 8.12
C GLY A 94 -9.92 17.33 8.99
N LYS A 95 -10.17 16.16 8.39
CA LYS A 95 -10.19 14.84 9.07
C LYS A 95 -8.82 14.41 9.56
N LEU A 96 -7.76 14.84 8.87
CA LEU A 96 -6.37 14.66 9.29
C LEU A 96 -5.65 16.02 9.32
N ARG A 97 -4.88 16.27 10.37
CA ARG A 97 -4.22 17.57 10.60
C ARG A 97 -2.70 17.39 10.69
N SER A 98 -1.97 18.45 10.36
CA SER A 98 -0.51 18.47 10.55
C SER A 98 -0.13 18.09 11.99
N GLY A 99 0.95 17.33 12.14
CA GLY A 99 1.41 16.81 13.43
C GLY A 99 0.59 15.64 14.00
N THR A 100 -0.52 15.22 13.39
CA THR A 100 -1.24 14.01 13.83
C THR A 100 -0.38 12.76 13.58
N PRO A 101 -0.07 11.94 14.60
CA PRO A 101 0.66 10.69 14.37
C PRO A 101 -0.25 9.66 13.68
N VAL A 102 0.29 8.91 12.71
CA VAL A 102 -0.50 8.03 11.82
C VAL A 102 0.04 6.60 11.80
N VAL A 103 -0.87 5.63 11.91
CA VAL A 103 -0.62 4.23 11.54
C VAL A 103 -1.23 4.00 10.17
N LEU A 104 -0.40 3.78 9.15
CA LEU A 104 -0.84 3.37 7.81
C LEU A 104 -1.12 1.87 7.78
N CYS A 105 -2.40 1.51 7.72
CA CYS A 105 -2.86 0.13 7.70
C CYS A 105 -3.04 -0.38 6.27
N GLY A 106 -2.51 -1.57 5.95
CA GLY A 106 -2.58 -2.17 4.62
C GLY A 106 -1.57 -1.55 3.65
N CYS A 107 -0.31 -1.44 4.07
CA CYS A 107 0.79 -0.79 3.36
C CYS A 107 1.36 -1.61 2.19
N GLY A 108 0.62 -2.57 1.64
CA GLY A 108 1.17 -3.56 0.70
C GLY A 108 1.40 -3.11 -0.74
N LYS A 109 0.84 -1.99 -1.23
CA LYS A 109 0.93 -1.62 -2.66
C LYS A 109 1.72 -0.34 -2.95
N PHE A 110 1.36 0.78 -2.31
CA PHE A 110 1.94 2.11 -2.59
C PHE A 110 2.37 2.88 -1.33
N PRO A 111 2.95 2.23 -0.31
CA PRO A 111 3.22 2.88 0.95
C PRO A 111 4.19 4.06 0.84
N SER A 112 5.20 4.01 -0.05
CA SER A 112 6.13 5.15 -0.21
C SER A 112 5.38 6.38 -0.71
N LEU A 113 4.45 6.21 -1.67
CA LEU A 113 3.64 7.32 -2.17
C LEU A 113 2.74 7.92 -1.08
N TRP A 114 2.13 7.08 -0.25
CA TRP A 114 1.27 7.55 0.84
C TRP A 114 2.08 8.28 1.91
N ILE A 115 3.25 7.76 2.28
CA ILE A 115 4.17 8.41 3.21
C ILE A 115 4.54 9.81 2.71
N ASP A 116 4.88 9.96 1.43
CA ASP A 116 5.25 11.27 0.89
C ASP A 116 4.10 12.28 0.96
N VAL A 117 2.87 11.84 0.67
CA VAL A 117 1.68 12.69 0.78
C VAL A 117 1.44 13.09 2.24
N LEU A 118 1.59 12.17 3.19
CA LEU A 118 1.47 12.47 4.61
C LEU A 118 2.52 13.49 5.06
N LYS A 119 3.80 13.26 4.71
CA LYS A 119 4.91 14.15 5.03
C LYS A 119 4.74 15.54 4.41
N SER A 120 4.27 15.63 3.17
CA SER A 120 4.03 16.91 2.51
C SER A 120 2.97 17.76 3.22
N HIS A 121 2.13 17.15 4.07
CA HIS A 121 1.12 17.82 4.90
C HIS A 121 1.52 17.90 6.38
N GLY A 122 2.81 17.70 6.70
CA GLY A 122 3.35 17.88 8.05
C GLY A 122 3.14 16.70 9.02
N ILE A 123 2.81 15.51 8.50
CA ILE A 123 2.74 14.28 9.30
C ILE A 123 4.12 13.62 9.28
N ASN A 124 4.84 13.67 10.40
CA ASN A 124 6.19 13.09 10.50
C ASN A 124 6.22 11.76 11.27
N ASP A 125 5.30 11.57 12.22
CA ASP A 125 5.18 10.35 13.00
C ASP A 125 4.32 9.32 12.27
N ILE A 126 4.95 8.56 11.38
CA ILE A 126 4.29 7.55 10.54
C ILE A 126 4.83 6.17 10.89
N VAL A 127 3.94 5.23 11.18
CA VAL A 127 4.26 3.81 11.27
C VAL A 127 3.43 3.01 10.27
N LEU A 128 3.97 1.90 9.78
CA LEU A 128 3.30 1.03 8.83
C LEU A 128 2.73 -0.20 9.54
N SER A 129 1.62 -0.74 9.06
CA SER A 129 1.08 -2.00 9.53
C SER A 129 0.42 -2.79 8.41
N ASP A 130 0.59 -4.11 8.41
CA ASP A 130 0.03 -5.01 7.40
C ASP A 130 -0.47 -6.33 8.01
N LEU A 131 -1.48 -6.94 7.39
CA LEU A 131 -2.00 -8.26 7.77
C LEU A 131 -1.08 -9.39 7.26
N ASN A 132 -0.25 -9.10 6.25
CA ASN A 132 0.65 -10.07 5.70
C ASN A 132 1.84 -10.28 6.63
N GLY A 133 1.86 -11.43 7.32
CA GLY A 133 2.97 -11.83 8.19
C GLY A 133 4.34 -11.90 7.51
N GLY A 134 4.43 -11.91 6.17
CA GLY A 134 5.70 -11.77 5.46
C GLY A 134 6.25 -10.34 5.42
N LEU A 135 5.40 -9.35 5.66
CA LEU A 135 5.79 -7.93 5.76
C LEU A 135 6.07 -7.55 7.21
N VAL A 136 5.30 -8.08 8.16
CA VAL A 136 5.45 -7.80 9.61
C VAL A 136 6.87 -8.06 10.10
N GLY A 137 7.40 -7.14 10.91
CA GLY A 137 8.77 -7.17 11.45
C GLY A 137 9.87 -6.87 10.43
N ASN A 138 9.51 -6.70 9.15
CA ASN A 138 10.47 -6.30 8.12
C ASN A 138 10.43 -4.80 7.90
N LYS A 139 11.55 -4.29 7.39
CA LYS A 139 11.67 -2.88 7.01
C LYS A 139 11.19 -2.64 5.60
N TYR A 140 10.45 -1.56 5.46
CA TYR A 140 10.08 -0.91 4.21
C TYR A 140 10.77 0.45 4.17
N ARG A 141 11.94 0.53 3.51
CA ARG A 141 12.89 1.65 3.67
C ARG A 141 13.27 1.80 5.15
N GLU A 142 13.07 2.97 5.73
CA GLU A 142 13.31 3.25 7.15
C GLU A 142 12.17 2.81 8.09
N TYR A 143 11.00 2.44 7.57
CA TYR A 143 9.81 2.10 8.38
C TYR A 143 9.75 0.61 8.68
N GLU A 144 9.61 0.26 9.95
CA GLU A 144 9.24 -1.09 10.35
C GLU A 144 7.74 -1.33 10.14
N VAL A 145 7.38 -2.49 9.61
CA VAL A 145 5.98 -2.89 9.43
C VAL A 145 5.52 -3.62 10.67
N LEU A 146 4.56 -3.02 11.38
CA LEU A 146 3.98 -3.53 12.61
C LEU A 146 2.92 -4.59 12.33
N SER A 147 2.77 -5.53 13.26
CA SER A 147 1.60 -6.41 13.33
C SER A 147 0.33 -5.64 13.69
N PRO A 148 -0.88 -6.20 13.47
CA PRO A 148 -2.13 -5.57 13.89
C PRO A 148 -2.21 -5.30 15.40
N ASP A 149 -1.67 -6.19 16.23
CA ASP A 149 -1.64 -6.01 17.69
C ASP A 149 -0.73 -4.85 18.11
N GLU A 150 0.37 -4.65 17.40
CA GLU A 150 1.26 -3.51 17.61
C GLU A 150 0.63 -2.21 17.11
N ALA A 151 -0.07 -2.25 15.97
CA ALA A 151 -0.86 -1.11 15.51
C ALA A 151 -1.92 -0.70 16.54
N GLU A 152 -2.65 -1.65 17.15
CA GLU A 152 -3.61 -1.35 18.22
C GLU A 152 -2.94 -0.66 19.42
N LYS A 153 -1.75 -1.10 19.82
CA LYS A 153 -0.96 -0.45 20.89
C LYS A 153 -0.56 0.97 20.52
N MET A 154 -0.19 1.23 19.26
CA MET A 154 0.15 2.58 18.79
C MET A 154 -1.07 3.51 18.82
N MET A 155 -2.26 2.99 18.48
CA MET A 155 -3.50 3.76 18.61
C MET A 155 -3.82 4.11 20.06
N GLY A 156 -3.51 3.21 21.00
CA GLY A 156 -3.58 3.51 22.45
C GLY A 156 -2.67 4.65 22.89
N LYS A 157 -1.65 5.00 22.10
CA LYS A 157 -0.75 6.14 22.31
C LYS A 157 -1.18 7.40 21.53
N GLY A 158 -2.36 7.40 20.92
CA GLY A 158 -2.91 8.54 20.19
C GLY A 158 -2.63 8.54 18.68
N PHE A 159 -2.10 7.46 18.10
CA PHE A 159 -1.97 7.36 16.65
C PHE A 159 -3.33 7.16 15.98
N HIS A 160 -3.52 7.79 14.83
CA HIS A 160 -4.69 7.64 13.98
C HIS A 160 -4.46 6.56 12.94
N ALA A 161 -5.29 5.51 12.95
CA ALA A 161 -5.21 4.45 11.95
C ALA A 161 -5.89 4.86 10.64
N VAL A 162 -5.11 4.95 9.56
CA VAL A 162 -5.59 5.26 8.21
C VAL A 162 -5.39 4.03 7.34
N CYS A 163 -6.48 3.45 6.84
CA CYS A 163 -6.43 2.30 5.94
C CYS A 163 -6.44 2.78 4.48
N GLY A 164 -5.41 2.39 3.72
CA GLY A 164 -5.36 2.56 2.26
C GLY A 164 -6.27 1.56 1.53
N HIS A 165 -6.15 1.41 0.20
CA HIS A 165 -6.98 0.45 -0.53
C HIS A 165 -6.59 -0.93 -0.06
N SER A 166 -7.55 -1.58 0.54
CA SER A 166 -7.50 -2.99 0.85
C SER A 166 -8.70 -3.62 0.16
N SER A 167 -8.69 -4.95 -0.02
CA SER A 167 -9.94 -5.60 -0.44
C SER A 167 -11.02 -5.29 0.61
N ARG A 168 -12.31 -5.38 0.25
CA ARG A 168 -13.39 -5.18 1.25
C ARG A 168 -13.16 -6.09 2.47
N THR A 169 -12.69 -7.31 2.24
CA THR A 169 -12.31 -8.27 3.26
C THR A 169 -11.20 -7.76 4.18
N ASP A 170 -10.12 -7.21 3.62
CA ASP A 170 -9.01 -6.65 4.41
C ASP A 170 -9.46 -5.40 5.19
N THR A 171 -10.32 -4.57 4.60
CA THR A 171 -10.92 -3.42 5.30
C THR A 171 -11.74 -3.89 6.50
N ASP A 172 -12.62 -4.86 6.30
CA ASP A 172 -13.47 -5.39 7.36
C ASP A 172 -12.63 -6.10 8.43
N THR A 173 -11.53 -6.74 8.02
CA THR A 173 -10.54 -7.34 8.92
C THR A 173 -9.85 -6.27 9.77
N TRP A 174 -9.35 -5.18 9.16
CA TRP A 174 -8.76 -4.06 9.89
C TRP A 174 -9.75 -3.42 10.87
N LYS A 175 -11.00 -3.22 10.45
CA LYS A 175 -12.06 -2.73 11.34
C LYS A 175 -12.32 -3.69 12.50
N SER A 176 -12.36 -4.99 12.24
CA SER A 176 -12.58 -5.99 13.29
C SER A 176 -11.41 -6.04 14.27
N LEU A 177 -10.18 -6.14 13.78
CA LEU A 177 -8.97 -6.24 14.60
C LEU A 177 -8.71 -4.97 15.42
N LEU A 178 -8.93 -3.80 14.84
CA LEU A 178 -8.73 -2.52 15.51
C LEU A 178 -10.03 -2.01 16.18
N ARG A 179 -10.98 -2.90 16.45
CA ARG A 179 -12.23 -2.64 17.19
C ARG A 179 -13.03 -1.43 16.70
N GLY A 180 -13.12 -1.25 15.39
CA GLY A 180 -13.83 -0.14 14.75
C GLY A 180 -13.12 1.20 14.82
N LYS A 181 -11.89 1.26 15.34
CA LYS A 181 -11.09 2.49 15.44
C LYS A 181 -10.22 2.74 14.20
N ALA A 182 -10.15 1.78 13.28
CA ALA A 182 -9.50 1.97 11.99
C ALA A 182 -10.40 2.78 11.08
N TYR A 183 -9.89 3.87 10.54
CA TYR A 183 -10.62 4.67 9.59
C TYR A 183 -10.28 4.23 8.17
N ASN A 184 -11.28 3.75 7.43
CA ASN A 184 -11.12 3.58 5.98
C ASN A 184 -11.20 4.98 5.34
N ILE A 185 -10.27 5.29 4.43
CA ILE A 185 -10.29 6.58 3.75
C ILE A 185 -11.65 6.86 3.10
N THR A 186 -12.31 5.85 2.53
CA THR A 186 -13.61 6.01 1.87
C THR A 186 -14.73 6.28 2.86
N ASP A 187 -14.61 5.85 4.12
CA ASP A 187 -15.60 6.14 5.16
C ASP A 187 -15.37 7.55 5.73
N LEU A 188 -14.10 7.94 5.93
CA LEU A 188 -13.74 9.30 6.34
C LEU A 188 -14.27 10.36 5.38
N LEU A 189 -14.31 10.04 4.08
CA LEU A 189 -14.81 10.93 3.04
C LEU A 189 -16.34 10.96 2.92
N LYS A 190 -17.06 9.91 3.33
CA LYS A 190 -18.54 9.87 3.30
C LYS A 190 -19.18 10.66 4.45
N GLU A 191 -18.43 10.94 5.51
CA GLU A 191 -18.88 11.74 6.65
C GLU A 191 -18.84 13.24 6.40
N VAL A 192 -18.44 13.67 5.20
CA VAL A 192 -18.55 15.07 4.76
C VAL A 192 -19.96 15.23 4.18
N PRO A 193 -20.84 16.07 4.76
CA PRO A 193 -22.09 16.43 4.11
C PRO A 193 -21.76 17.01 2.75
N ASP A 194 -22.46 16.59 1.70
CA ASP A 194 -22.34 17.24 0.40
C ASP A 194 -22.57 18.74 0.59
N GLU A 195 -21.52 19.55 0.46
CA GLU A 195 -21.63 21.00 0.30
C GLU A 195 -22.16 21.28 -1.12
N LYS A 196 -23.39 20.83 -1.36
CA LYS A 196 -24.28 21.26 -2.44
C LYS A 196 -25.70 21.33 -1.89
N SER A 197 -25.88 22.14 -0.86
CA SER A 197 -27.18 22.65 -0.40
C SER A 197 -26.96 23.93 0.41
N ALA A 198 -26.47 24.98 -0.26
CA ALA A 198 -26.56 26.37 0.17
C ALA A 198 -26.62 27.25 -1.07
#